data_AF-A0A554KTB6-F1
#
_entry.id   AF-A0A554KTB6-F1
#
_cell.length_a   1.000
_cell.length_b   1.000
_cell.length_c   1.000
_cell.angle_alpha   90.00
_cell.angle_beta   90.00
_cell.angle_gamma   90.00
#
_symmetry.space_group_name_H-M   'P 1'
#
loop_
_entity.id
_entity.type
_entity.pdbx_description
1 polymer ?
#
loop_
_entity_poly.entity_id
_entity_poly.type
_entity_poly.pdbx_seq_one_letter_code
_entity_poly.pdbx_strand_id
1 'polypeptide(L)'
;NTRFETLNGLIFRIPESIIVPGKTVSGGKTLPGSIETSVYADRAGADYNIGLSDFTVPGFKSSAERYAGFYARSKTAMNGGFVGVAPFVSPEKVSAARATLRKALEAKLASGAAEKVPSDSIMLPNGYSFKVTSEPEQETQDKKVSVTERGTLTAFVFKRDALASYIARRALLRYDNAPVVFETLEGLSFEFLNKSDFGKNADGRVLFGLRGSGTVVWKLDEERLKQDLSGKLKSETVSVLASYPAIERSQVIIRPFWKKTFPDNAKKISVVIKQLTSEIESP
;
A
#
# COMPACT_ATOMS: atom_id res chain seq x y z
N ASN A 1 25.37 -8.79 35.64
CA ASN A 1 26.38 -9.37 34.73
C ASN A 1 26.54 -10.87 35.02
N THR A 2 25.56 -11.67 34.61
CA THR A 2 25.55 -13.13 34.82
C THR A 2 26.44 -13.81 33.78
N ARG A 3 27.23 -14.80 34.19
CA ARG A 3 28.09 -15.61 33.32
C ARG A 3 27.37 -16.90 32.93
N PHE A 4 27.52 -17.28 31.67
CA PHE A 4 27.06 -18.52 31.07
C PHE A 4 28.27 -19.25 30.50
N GLU A 5 28.53 -20.47 30.97
CA GLU A 5 29.73 -21.24 30.63
C GLU A 5 29.34 -22.44 29.76
N THR A 6 29.96 -22.56 28.58
CA THR A 6 29.81 -23.73 27.71
C THR A 6 30.57 -24.93 28.28
N LEU A 7 30.31 -26.13 27.74
CA LEU A 7 31.08 -27.33 28.11
C LEU A 7 32.59 -27.18 27.90
N ASN A 8 33.00 -26.36 26.93
CA ASN A 8 34.41 -26.09 26.60
C ASN A 8 34.99 -24.91 27.42
N GLY A 9 34.27 -24.40 28.42
CA GLY A 9 34.74 -23.34 29.32
C GLY A 9 34.66 -21.92 28.75
N LEU A 10 33.99 -21.72 27.61
CA LEU A 10 33.81 -20.38 27.02
C LEU A 10 32.73 -19.62 27.78
N ILE A 11 33.03 -18.36 28.14
CA ILE A 11 32.13 -17.53 28.94
C ILE A 11 31.35 -16.55 28.07
N PHE A 12 30.04 -16.58 28.18
CA PHE A 12 29.12 -15.61 27.61
C PHE A 12 28.40 -14.83 28.71
N ARG A 13 27.95 -13.61 28.41
CA ARG A 13 27.34 -12.70 29.37
C ARG A 13 26.10 -12.04 28.82
N ILE A 14 25.18 -11.75 29.72
CA ILE A 14 24.07 -10.83 29.45
C ILE A 14 24.51 -9.39 29.77
N PRO A 15 24.19 -8.41 28.89
CA PRO A 15 24.55 -7.00 29.10
C PRO A 15 23.72 -6.38 30.22
N GLU A 16 22.46 -6.82 30.37
CA GLU A 16 21.50 -6.30 31.33
C GLU A 16 20.95 -7.42 32.22
N SER A 17 20.48 -7.06 33.41
CA SER A 17 19.87 -8.01 34.34
C SER A 17 18.51 -8.47 33.82
N ILE A 18 18.27 -9.77 33.83
CA ILE A 18 17.01 -10.38 33.40
C ILE A 18 16.31 -11.01 34.61
N ILE A 19 14.98 -10.98 34.61
CA ILE A 19 14.15 -11.69 35.58
C ILE A 19 13.57 -12.92 34.89
N VAL A 20 13.99 -14.10 35.34
CA VAL A 20 13.48 -15.37 34.82
C VAL A 20 12.20 -15.72 35.57
N PRO A 21 11.08 -16.03 34.88
CA PRO A 21 9.86 -16.48 35.53
C PRO A 21 10.12 -17.71 36.42
N GLY A 22 9.45 -17.79 37.56
CA GLY A 22 9.48 -18.98 38.40
C GLY A 22 8.83 -20.19 37.72
N LYS A 23 9.15 -21.40 38.20
CA LYS A 23 8.46 -22.62 37.77
C LYS A 23 6.96 -22.55 38.13
N THR A 24 6.11 -23.11 37.27
CA THR A 24 4.66 -23.20 37.50
C THR A 24 4.22 -24.65 37.56
N VAL A 25 3.09 -24.92 38.22
CA VAL A 25 2.48 -26.26 38.25
C VAL A 25 1.17 -26.21 37.48
N SER A 26 1.06 -27.01 36.42
CA SER A 26 -0.16 -27.17 35.63
C SER A 26 -0.43 -28.66 35.43
N GLY A 27 -1.61 -29.12 35.86
CA GLY A 27 -2.00 -30.54 35.77
C GLY A 27 -1.07 -31.50 36.51
N GLY A 28 -0.52 -31.10 37.67
CA GLY A 28 0.41 -31.92 38.46
C GLY A 28 1.84 -32.02 37.89
N LYS A 29 2.12 -31.38 36.75
CA LYS A 29 3.46 -31.32 36.15
C LYS A 29 4.11 -29.96 36.43
N THR A 30 5.38 -29.98 36.82
CA THR A 30 6.19 -28.77 36.99
C THR A 30 6.69 -28.31 35.61
N LEU A 31 6.29 -27.12 35.19
CA LEU A 31 6.77 -26.46 33.98
C LEU A 31 7.86 -25.45 34.35
N PRO A 32 9.06 -25.53 33.73
CA PRO A 32 10.10 -24.54 33.97
C PRO A 32 9.66 -23.17 33.44
N GLY A 33 9.98 -22.12 34.19
CA GLY A 33 9.93 -20.77 33.67
C GLY A 33 11.15 -20.49 32.80
N SER A 34 10.96 -19.83 31.66
CA SER A 34 12.03 -19.52 30.72
C SER A 34 11.85 -18.14 30.10
N ILE A 35 12.95 -17.53 29.68
CA ILE A 35 12.98 -16.29 28.91
C ILE A 35 14.07 -16.39 27.85
N GLU A 36 13.88 -15.70 26.73
CA GLU A 36 14.89 -15.57 25.68
C GLU A 36 15.64 -14.25 25.82
N THR A 37 16.96 -14.29 25.66
CA THR A 37 17.80 -13.11 25.73
C THR A 37 19.04 -13.30 24.87
N SER A 38 19.65 -12.18 24.49
CA SER A 38 20.92 -12.16 23.76
C SER A 38 22.09 -12.24 24.74
N VAL A 39 23.07 -13.08 24.41
CA VAL A 39 24.33 -13.19 25.15
C VAL A 39 25.50 -12.78 24.25
N TYR A 40 26.56 -12.25 24.86
CA TYR A 40 27.76 -11.80 24.19
C TYR A 40 28.98 -12.52 24.76
N ALA A 41 29.97 -12.79 23.91
CA ALA A 41 31.23 -13.38 24.33
C ALA A 41 31.94 -12.51 25.38
N ASP A 42 32.55 -13.12 26.40
CA ASP A 42 33.38 -12.42 27.39
C ASP A 42 34.65 -11.84 26.76
N ARG A 43 35.12 -12.44 25.66
CA ARG A 43 36.31 -12.03 24.93
C ARG A 43 36.07 -12.05 23.44
N ALA A 44 36.80 -11.19 22.73
CA ALA A 44 36.90 -11.26 21.29
C ALA A 44 37.70 -12.51 20.87
N GLY A 45 37.34 -13.13 19.75
CA GLY A 45 38.05 -14.29 19.20
C GLY A 45 37.14 -15.24 18.44
N ALA A 46 37.70 -15.89 17.41
CA ALA A 46 36.98 -16.87 16.60
C ALA A 46 36.53 -18.10 17.40
N ASP A 47 37.19 -18.39 18.53
CA ASP A 47 36.84 -19.47 19.45
C ASP A 47 35.42 -19.33 20.04
N TYR A 48 34.86 -18.11 20.02
CA TYR A 48 33.49 -17.84 20.46
C TYR A 48 32.44 -18.04 19.36
N ASN A 49 32.85 -18.39 18.13
CA ASN A 49 31.94 -18.78 17.05
C ASN A 49 31.57 -20.26 17.20
N ILE A 50 30.51 -20.53 17.96
CA ILE A 50 30.07 -21.88 18.30
C ILE A 50 28.69 -22.20 17.73
N GLY A 51 28.43 -23.47 17.44
CA GLY A 51 27.11 -23.96 17.08
C GLY A 51 26.10 -23.90 18.25
N LEU A 52 25.04 -24.69 18.16
CA LEU A 52 24.10 -24.82 19.28
C LEU A 52 24.79 -25.48 20.48
N SER A 53 24.58 -24.93 21.67
CA SER A 53 25.26 -25.37 22.89
C SER A 53 24.37 -25.17 24.12
N ASP A 54 24.66 -25.97 25.15
CA ASP A 54 24.10 -25.83 26.48
C ASP A 54 25.09 -25.07 27.37
N PHE A 55 24.53 -24.25 28.26
CA PHE A 55 25.30 -23.36 29.12
C PHE A 55 24.91 -23.58 30.58
N THR A 56 25.93 -23.62 31.42
CA THR A 56 25.77 -23.62 32.88
C THR A 56 25.92 -22.21 33.42
N VAL A 57 25.39 -21.97 34.62
CA VAL A 57 25.59 -20.70 35.34
C VAL A 57 26.67 -20.91 36.41
N PRO A 58 27.97 -20.65 36.13
CA PRO A 58 29.06 -20.90 37.07
C PRO A 58 28.88 -20.22 38.42
N GLY A 59 28.18 -19.08 38.48
CA GLY A 59 27.85 -18.40 39.73
C GLY A 59 26.98 -19.22 40.70
N PHE A 60 26.39 -20.33 40.25
CA PHE A 60 25.60 -21.23 41.09
C PHE A 60 26.35 -22.50 41.52
N LYS A 61 27.61 -22.70 41.12
CA LYS A 61 28.39 -23.91 41.47
C LYS A 61 28.45 -24.20 42.98
N SER A 62 28.36 -23.18 43.84
CA SER A 62 28.32 -23.33 45.31
C SER A 62 26.99 -23.87 45.86
N SER A 63 25.93 -23.95 45.04
CA SER A 63 24.62 -24.48 45.42
C SER A 63 24.20 -25.55 44.41
N ALA A 64 24.30 -26.82 44.81
CA ALA A 64 24.01 -27.95 43.94
C ALA A 64 22.60 -27.88 43.33
N GLU A 65 21.59 -27.49 44.13
CA GLU A 65 20.21 -27.34 43.68
C GLU A 65 20.06 -26.27 42.59
N ARG A 66 20.69 -25.11 42.78
CA ARG A 66 20.62 -24.01 41.80
C ARG A 66 21.44 -24.31 40.55
N TYR A 67 22.59 -24.95 40.70
CA TYR A 67 23.44 -25.31 39.57
C TYR A 67 22.79 -26.35 38.65
N ALA A 68 22.06 -27.31 39.22
CA ALA A 68 21.29 -28.29 38.45
C ALA A 68 19.98 -27.71 37.90
N GLY A 69 19.35 -26.78 38.61
CA GLY A 69 18.03 -26.25 38.26
C GLY A 69 18.01 -25.08 37.26
N PHE A 70 19.12 -24.36 37.08
CA PHE A 70 19.21 -23.19 36.19
C PHE A 70 20.27 -23.41 35.11
N TYR A 71 19.84 -23.34 33.85
CA TYR A 71 20.69 -23.48 32.68
C TYR A 71 20.21 -22.54 31.57
N ALA A 72 21.03 -22.39 30.53
CA ALA A 72 20.61 -21.77 29.28
C ALA A 72 20.95 -22.69 28.11
N ARG A 73 20.22 -22.53 27.00
CA ARG A 73 20.42 -23.27 25.76
C ARG A 73 20.33 -22.29 24.60
N SER A 74 21.27 -22.32 23.68
CA SER A 74 21.19 -21.45 22.51
C SER A 74 20.11 -21.90 21.54
N LYS A 75 19.45 -20.92 20.93
CA LYS A 75 18.48 -21.12 19.84
C LYS A 75 19.11 -20.88 18.45
N THR A 76 20.23 -20.17 18.41
CA THR A 76 20.98 -19.83 17.20
C THR A 76 22.47 -20.10 17.43
N ALA A 77 23.23 -20.34 16.36
CA ALA A 77 24.69 -20.35 16.44
C ALA A 77 25.22 -18.97 16.86
N MET A 78 26.29 -18.97 17.64
CA MET A 78 27.03 -17.76 18.00
C MET A 78 28.04 -17.48 16.88
N ASN A 79 28.04 -16.26 16.37
CA ASN A 79 28.89 -15.84 15.26
C ASN A 79 29.41 -14.41 15.51
N GLY A 80 30.41 -13.97 14.74
CA GLY A 80 30.96 -12.61 14.81
C GLY A 80 32.13 -12.42 15.77
N GLY A 81 32.57 -13.48 16.46
CA GLY A 81 33.81 -13.50 17.21
C GLY A 81 35.01 -13.38 16.28
N PHE A 82 35.79 -12.31 16.43
CA PHE A 82 36.94 -12.01 15.58
C PHE A 82 37.95 -11.15 16.32
N VAL A 83 39.24 -11.31 16.01
CA VAL A 83 40.32 -10.42 16.45
C VAL A 83 41.12 -10.04 15.21
N GLY A 84 41.12 -8.74 14.87
CA GLY A 84 41.86 -8.22 13.72
C GLY A 84 41.16 -7.04 13.06
N VAL A 85 41.64 -6.66 11.87
CA VAL A 85 40.99 -5.66 11.00
C VAL A 85 40.02 -6.39 10.07
N ALA A 86 38.73 -6.06 10.15
CA ALA A 86 37.72 -6.55 9.23
C ALA A 86 37.23 -5.39 8.35
N PRO A 87 37.00 -5.62 7.04
CA PRO A 87 36.29 -4.67 6.22
C PRO A 87 34.89 -4.43 6.80
N PHE A 88 34.58 -3.18 7.10
CA PHE A 88 33.31 -2.76 7.68
C PHE A 88 32.63 -1.79 6.72
N VAL A 89 31.35 -2.03 6.41
CA VAL A 89 30.54 -1.07 5.66
C VAL A 89 29.90 -0.13 6.66
N SER A 90 30.10 1.17 6.46
CA SER A 90 29.57 2.16 7.39
C SER A 90 28.03 2.15 7.38
N PRO A 91 27.37 2.34 8.54
CA PRO A 91 25.90 2.36 8.63
C PRO A 91 25.26 3.40 7.70
N GLU A 92 25.95 4.50 7.43
CA GLU A 92 25.48 5.57 6.55
C GLU A 92 25.39 5.10 5.10
N LYS A 93 26.38 4.31 4.63
CA LYS A 93 26.37 3.72 3.28
C LYS A 93 25.23 2.72 3.12
N VAL A 94 25.01 1.87 4.13
CA VAL A 94 23.88 0.93 4.14
C VAL A 94 22.55 1.68 4.10
N SER A 95 22.40 2.70 4.95
CA SER A 95 21.18 3.52 5.01
C SER A 95 20.88 4.23 3.68
N ALA A 96 21.90 4.82 3.05
CA ALA A 96 21.78 5.47 1.74
C ALA A 96 21.40 4.47 0.63
N ALA A 97 22.01 3.27 0.65
CA ALA A 97 21.67 2.20 -0.29
C ALA A 97 20.22 1.74 -0.10
N ARG A 98 19.77 1.51 1.14
CA ARG A 98 18.37 1.15 1.45
C ARG A 98 17.39 2.23 1.01
N ALA A 99 17.68 3.50 1.28
CA ALA A 99 16.82 4.61 0.85
C ALA A 99 16.65 4.65 -0.68
N THR A 100 17.76 4.47 -1.41
CA THR A 100 17.74 4.41 -2.88
C THR A 100 16.92 3.23 -3.38
N LEU A 101 17.14 2.03 -2.81
CA LEU A 101 16.40 0.82 -3.16
C LEU A 101 14.90 0.97 -2.88
N ARG A 102 14.52 1.53 -1.73
CA ARG A 102 13.12 1.74 -1.34
C ARG A 102 12.39 2.66 -2.32
N LYS A 103 13.02 3.77 -2.71
CA LYS A 103 12.44 4.71 -3.69
C LYS A 103 12.25 4.06 -5.06
N ALA A 104 13.24 3.29 -5.53
CA ALA A 104 13.14 2.57 -6.79
C ALA A 104 12.07 1.47 -6.74
N LEU A 105 11.98 0.75 -5.62
CA LEU A 105 11.00 -0.31 -5.39
C LEU A 105 9.57 0.25 -5.34
N GLU A 106 9.35 1.35 -4.63
CA GLU A 106 8.06 2.04 -4.57
C GLU A 106 7.61 2.50 -5.97
N ALA A 107 8.49 3.15 -6.73
CA ALA A 107 8.19 3.58 -8.09
C ALA A 107 7.83 2.41 -9.02
N LYS A 108 8.60 1.31 -8.95
CA LYS A 108 8.34 0.10 -9.74
C LYS A 108 6.99 -0.54 -9.37
N LEU A 109 6.69 -0.65 -8.08
CA LEU A 109 5.41 -1.21 -7.62
C LEU A 109 4.22 -0.30 -7.97
N ALA A 110 4.39 1.02 -7.89
CA ALA A 110 3.35 1.97 -8.26
C ALA A 110 3.02 1.89 -9.76
N SER A 111 4.03 1.80 -10.63
CA SER A 111 3.83 1.58 -12.07
C SER A 111 3.10 0.26 -12.36
N GLY A 112 3.57 -0.83 -11.76
CA GLY A 112 2.95 -2.15 -11.93
C GLY A 112 1.53 -2.23 -11.34
N ALA A 113 1.19 -1.40 -10.34
CA ALA A 113 -0.18 -1.28 -9.85
C ALA A 113 -1.06 -0.49 -10.82
N ALA A 114 -0.55 0.62 -11.39
CA ALA A 114 -1.27 1.43 -12.37
C ALA A 114 -1.61 0.62 -13.64
N GLU A 115 -0.72 -0.25 -14.11
CA GLU A 115 -0.97 -1.15 -15.25
C GLU A 115 -2.08 -2.18 -15.00
N LYS A 116 -2.34 -2.50 -13.73
CA LYS A 116 -3.39 -3.45 -13.33
C LYS A 116 -4.74 -2.78 -13.08
N VAL A 117 -4.82 -1.44 -13.19
CA VAL A 117 -6.07 -0.71 -13.03
C VAL A 117 -6.97 -1.00 -14.24
N PRO A 118 -8.22 -1.46 -14.04
CA PRO A 118 -9.17 -1.64 -15.13
C PRO A 118 -9.45 -0.32 -15.85
N SER A 119 -9.77 -0.38 -17.15
CA SER A 119 -10.03 0.82 -17.98
C SER A 119 -11.19 1.70 -17.50
N ASP A 120 -12.18 1.11 -16.81
CA ASP A 120 -13.32 1.81 -16.22
C ASP A 120 -13.05 2.39 -14.83
N SER A 121 -11.82 2.25 -14.37
CA SER A 121 -11.39 2.59 -13.03
C SER A 121 -10.22 3.58 -13.06
N ILE A 122 -9.92 4.16 -11.90
CA ILE A 122 -8.83 5.10 -11.73
C ILE A 122 -8.13 4.89 -10.40
N MET A 123 -6.80 4.91 -10.45
CA MET A 123 -5.93 5.07 -9.30
C MET A 123 -5.45 6.53 -9.28
N LEU A 124 -5.76 7.26 -8.22
CA LEU A 124 -5.34 8.65 -8.08
C LEU A 124 -3.86 8.74 -7.65
N PRO A 125 -3.14 9.81 -8.01
CA PRO A 125 -1.82 10.09 -7.45
C PRO A 125 -1.84 10.02 -5.93
N ASN A 126 -0.81 9.40 -5.34
CA ASN A 126 -0.68 9.10 -3.90
C ASN A 126 -1.79 8.18 -3.32
N GLY A 127 -2.65 7.60 -4.17
CA GLY A 127 -3.72 6.68 -3.80
C GLY A 127 -3.24 5.26 -3.50
N TYR A 128 -2.19 5.12 -2.69
CA TYR A 128 -1.66 3.82 -2.30
C TYR A 128 -0.96 3.83 -0.93
N SER A 129 -0.89 2.66 -0.33
CA SER A 129 -0.04 2.35 0.82
C SER A 129 1.17 1.56 0.36
N PHE A 130 2.37 1.96 0.75
CA PHE A 130 3.60 1.19 0.56
C PHE A 130 4.13 0.72 1.91
N LYS A 131 4.31 -0.60 2.06
CA LYS A 131 4.94 -1.25 3.22
C LYS A 131 6.23 -1.90 2.75
N VAL A 132 7.32 -1.69 3.48
CA VAL A 132 8.62 -2.27 3.16
C VAL A 132 9.21 -2.96 4.38
N THR A 133 9.85 -4.09 4.15
CA THR A 133 10.59 -4.87 5.14
C THR A 133 12.03 -5.02 4.67
N SER A 134 12.97 -4.65 5.54
CA SER A 134 14.39 -4.85 5.31
C SER A 134 14.78 -6.27 5.69
N GLU A 135 15.43 -6.98 4.78
CA GLU A 135 16.05 -8.26 5.08
C GLU A 135 17.44 -8.03 5.71
N PRO A 136 17.96 -8.99 6.48
CA PRO A 136 19.31 -8.95 7.02
C PRO A 136 20.36 -8.74 5.93
N GLU A 137 21.42 -8.02 6.28
CA GLU A 137 22.58 -7.85 5.41
C GLU A 137 23.28 -9.18 5.18
N GLN A 138 23.74 -9.40 3.95
CA GLN A 138 24.48 -10.61 3.59
C GLN A 138 25.81 -10.23 2.97
N GLU A 139 26.89 -10.85 3.43
CA GLU A 139 28.17 -10.76 2.74
C GLU A 139 28.09 -11.57 1.45
N THR A 140 28.54 -10.97 0.34
CA THR A 140 28.64 -11.66 -0.96
C THR A 140 30.02 -12.29 -1.12
N GLN A 141 30.14 -13.24 -2.06
CA GLN A 141 31.42 -13.90 -2.37
C GLN A 141 32.54 -12.90 -2.74
N ASP A 142 32.18 -11.71 -3.22
CA ASP A 142 33.10 -10.63 -3.61
C ASP A 142 33.45 -9.66 -2.46
N LYS A 143 33.22 -10.03 -1.19
CA LYS A 143 33.42 -9.16 -0.01
C LYS A 143 32.64 -7.84 -0.08
N LYS A 144 31.46 -7.86 -0.69
CA LYS A 144 30.50 -6.74 -0.67
C LYS A 144 29.38 -7.07 0.31
N VAL A 145 28.69 -6.05 0.78
CA VAL A 145 27.46 -6.21 1.55
C VAL A 145 26.27 -6.07 0.60
N SER A 146 25.46 -7.11 0.54
CA SER A 146 24.17 -7.12 -0.12
C SER A 146 23.08 -6.62 0.83
N VAL A 147 22.22 -5.77 0.29
CA VAL A 147 21.11 -5.15 1.00
C VAL A 147 19.85 -5.47 0.22
N THR A 148 18.88 -6.11 0.89
CA THR A 148 17.62 -6.53 0.27
C THR A 148 16.44 -5.89 0.97
N GLU A 149 15.48 -5.41 0.17
CA GLU A 149 14.22 -4.80 0.62
C GLU A 149 13.05 -5.54 -0.04
N ARG A 150 12.07 -5.99 0.75
CA ARG A 150 10.82 -6.56 0.25
C ARG A 150 9.69 -5.55 0.45
N GLY A 151 9.00 -5.23 -0.62
CA GLY A 151 7.93 -4.23 -0.64
C GLY A 151 6.58 -4.83 -0.96
N THR A 152 5.52 -4.30 -0.37
CA THR A 152 4.13 -4.56 -0.73
C THR A 152 3.42 -3.21 -0.91
N LEU A 153 2.79 -3.04 -2.06
CA LEU A 153 2.00 -1.86 -2.37
C LEU A 153 0.52 -2.23 -2.49
N THR A 154 -0.32 -1.50 -1.78
CA THR A 154 -1.79 -1.63 -1.82
C THR A 154 -2.33 -0.36 -2.46
N ALA A 155 -2.82 -0.46 -3.70
CA ALA A 155 -3.43 0.65 -4.41
C ALA A 155 -4.93 0.75 -4.11
N PHE A 156 -5.42 1.99 -4.03
CA PHE A 156 -6.84 2.29 -3.91
C PHE A 156 -7.36 2.75 -5.26
N VAL A 157 -8.40 2.05 -5.74
CA VAL A 157 -8.92 2.20 -7.09
C VAL A 157 -10.40 2.51 -7.00
N PHE A 158 -10.86 3.47 -7.81
CA PHE A 158 -12.24 3.92 -7.86
C PHE A 158 -12.81 3.68 -9.25
N LYS A 159 -14.07 3.28 -9.37
CA LYS A 159 -14.79 3.34 -10.65
C LYS A 159 -14.89 4.80 -11.07
N ARG A 160 -14.52 5.12 -12.32
CA ARG A 160 -14.44 6.51 -12.82
C ARG A 160 -15.78 7.24 -12.68
N ASP A 161 -16.85 6.64 -13.19
CA ASP A 161 -18.20 7.22 -13.17
C ASP A 161 -18.74 7.38 -11.74
N ALA A 162 -18.42 6.43 -10.85
CA ALA A 162 -18.84 6.48 -9.45
C ALA A 162 -18.15 7.63 -8.70
N LEU A 163 -16.84 7.81 -8.91
CA LEU A 163 -16.08 8.92 -8.33
C LEU A 163 -16.56 10.27 -8.90
N ALA A 164 -16.79 10.37 -10.21
CA ALA A 164 -17.31 11.58 -10.85
C ALA A 164 -18.66 11.99 -10.24
N SER A 165 -19.59 11.03 -10.15
CA SER A 165 -20.92 11.25 -9.56
C SER A 165 -20.85 11.60 -8.07
N TYR A 166 -19.91 11.02 -7.32
CA TYR A 166 -19.69 11.36 -5.92
C TYR A 166 -19.18 12.81 -5.76
N ILE A 167 -18.22 13.24 -6.57
CA ILE A 167 -17.70 14.61 -6.54
C ILE A 167 -18.77 15.60 -7.00
N ALA A 168 -19.50 15.32 -8.08
CA ALA A 168 -20.58 16.17 -8.58
C ALA A 168 -21.66 16.42 -7.51
N ARG A 169 -22.09 15.38 -6.78
CA ARG A 169 -23.02 15.52 -5.64
C ARG A 169 -22.51 16.42 -4.52
N ARG A 170 -21.20 16.45 -4.30
CA ARG A 170 -20.58 17.21 -3.20
C ARG A 170 -20.26 18.64 -3.61
N ALA A 171 -19.95 18.88 -4.88
CA ALA A 171 -19.48 20.16 -5.40
C ALA A 171 -20.58 21.03 -6.02
N LEU A 172 -21.60 20.43 -6.63
CA LEU A 172 -22.67 21.15 -7.32
C LEU A 172 -23.90 21.30 -6.41
N LEU A 173 -24.37 22.54 -6.20
CA LEU A 173 -25.55 22.82 -5.37
C LEU A 173 -26.85 22.17 -5.87
N ARG A 174 -26.99 21.97 -7.18
CA ARG A 174 -28.21 21.46 -7.82
C ARG A 174 -27.88 20.36 -8.83
N TYR A 175 -27.30 19.27 -8.34
CA TYR A 175 -27.08 18.07 -9.13
C TYR A 175 -28.23 17.08 -8.94
N ASP A 176 -28.85 16.71 -10.04
CA ASP A 176 -30.05 15.86 -10.14
C ASP A 176 -29.73 14.35 -10.21
N ASN A 177 -28.47 13.96 -9.97
CA ASN A 177 -27.95 12.62 -10.18
C ASN A 177 -27.95 12.15 -11.65
N ALA A 178 -28.04 13.07 -12.62
CA ALA A 178 -27.85 12.73 -14.03
C ALA A 178 -26.43 12.16 -14.26
N PRO A 179 -26.23 11.15 -15.13
CA PRO A 179 -24.92 10.56 -15.37
C PRO A 179 -23.85 11.61 -15.70
N VAL A 180 -22.71 11.56 -15.03
CA VAL A 180 -21.55 12.43 -15.29
C VAL A 180 -20.27 11.61 -15.45
N VAL A 181 -19.34 12.14 -16.23
CA VAL A 181 -18.01 11.57 -16.44
C VAL A 181 -16.95 12.65 -16.24
N PHE A 182 -15.74 12.23 -15.90
CA PHE A 182 -14.59 13.14 -15.93
C PHE A 182 -14.20 13.44 -17.37
N GLU A 183 -14.17 14.72 -17.72
CA GLU A 183 -13.52 15.20 -18.94
C GLU A 183 -12.01 15.31 -18.70
N THR A 184 -11.62 15.97 -17.59
CA THR A 184 -10.23 16.07 -17.15
C THR A 184 -10.09 15.75 -15.66
N LEU A 185 -8.92 15.25 -15.29
CA LEU A 185 -8.54 14.89 -13.91
C LEU A 185 -7.32 15.70 -13.46
N GLU A 186 -7.26 16.96 -13.87
CA GLU A 186 -6.08 17.79 -13.68
C GLU A 186 -5.88 18.17 -12.21
N GLY A 187 -4.90 17.51 -11.60
CA GLY A 187 -4.44 17.83 -10.25
C GLY A 187 -5.21 17.15 -9.13
N LEU A 188 -6.19 16.29 -9.41
CA LEU A 188 -6.89 15.54 -8.37
C LEU A 188 -5.93 14.52 -7.73
N SER A 189 -5.59 14.74 -6.48
CA SER A 189 -4.64 13.95 -5.70
C SER A 189 -5.28 13.39 -4.45
N PHE A 190 -4.89 12.17 -4.11
CA PHE A 190 -5.36 11.47 -2.93
C PHE A 190 -4.49 11.84 -1.73
N GLU A 191 -5.13 12.25 -0.63
CA GLU A 191 -4.47 12.53 0.63
C GLU A 191 -4.85 11.46 1.66
N PHE A 192 -3.90 10.59 2.02
CA PHE A 192 -4.18 9.48 2.94
C PHE A 192 -4.21 9.95 4.41
N LEU A 193 -5.41 10.08 4.98
CA LEU A 193 -5.61 10.68 6.31
C LEU A 193 -5.33 9.71 7.48
N ASN A 194 -5.52 8.40 7.29
CA ASN A 194 -5.27 7.39 8.32
C ASN A 194 -4.17 6.39 7.94
N LYS A 195 -3.12 6.86 7.24
CA LYS A 195 -2.01 6.01 6.74
C LYS A 195 -1.35 5.18 7.83
N SER A 196 -1.18 5.73 9.03
CA SER A 196 -0.55 5.04 10.17
C SER A 196 -1.37 3.88 10.71
N ASP A 197 -2.69 3.92 10.57
CA ASP A 197 -3.63 2.97 11.18
C ASP A 197 -4.19 1.98 10.15
N PHE A 198 -3.98 2.25 8.87
CA PHE A 198 -4.42 1.41 7.78
C PHE A 198 -3.82 0.00 7.85
N GLY A 199 -4.70 -1.00 7.96
CA GLY A 199 -4.35 -2.40 8.10
C GLY A 199 -3.85 -2.81 9.49
N LYS A 200 -3.97 -1.94 10.52
CA LYS A 200 -3.80 -2.31 11.94
C LYS A 200 -5.11 -2.76 12.58
N ASN A 201 -6.24 -2.16 12.16
CA ASN A 201 -7.57 -2.51 12.63
C ASN A 201 -8.30 -3.38 11.59
N ALA A 202 -9.19 -4.27 12.05
CA ALA A 202 -9.88 -5.27 11.21
C ALA A 202 -10.84 -4.67 10.17
N ASP A 203 -11.20 -3.40 10.33
CA ASP A 203 -12.26 -2.73 9.58
C ASP A 203 -11.88 -2.42 8.12
N GLY A 204 -10.58 -2.42 7.79
CA GLY A 204 -10.08 -2.22 6.41
C GLY A 204 -10.41 -0.86 5.78
N ARG A 205 -10.94 0.11 6.54
CA ARG A 205 -11.40 1.40 6.01
C ARG A 205 -10.25 2.36 5.74
N VAL A 206 -10.39 3.08 4.64
CA VAL A 206 -9.45 4.12 4.20
C VAL A 206 -10.13 5.48 4.37
N LEU A 207 -9.53 6.35 5.18
CA LEU A 207 -9.92 7.75 5.30
C LEU A 207 -8.99 8.57 4.41
N PHE A 208 -9.57 9.37 3.53
CA PHE A 208 -8.80 10.16 2.60
C PHE A 208 -9.46 11.50 2.28
N GLY A 209 -8.61 12.48 1.98
CA GLY A 209 -8.98 13.73 1.35
C GLY A 209 -8.72 13.65 -0.15
N LEU A 210 -9.40 14.51 -0.91
CA LEU A 210 -9.10 14.78 -2.31
C LEU A 210 -8.72 16.24 -2.42
N ARG A 211 -7.57 16.53 -3.02
CA ARG A 211 -7.11 17.90 -3.31
C ARG A 211 -6.90 18.09 -4.79
N GLY A 212 -7.29 19.24 -5.32
CA GLY A 212 -7.11 19.61 -6.71
C GLY A 212 -8.41 20.06 -7.36
N SER A 213 -8.37 20.11 -8.69
CA SER A 213 -9.48 20.46 -9.56
C SER A 213 -9.81 19.31 -10.51
N GLY A 214 -10.95 19.39 -11.17
CA GLY A 214 -11.32 18.47 -12.23
C GLY A 214 -12.61 18.92 -12.87
N THR A 215 -12.76 18.61 -14.15
CA THR A 215 -13.97 18.94 -14.91
C THR A 215 -14.81 17.69 -15.06
N VAL A 216 -16.06 17.76 -14.58
CA VAL A 216 -17.07 16.73 -14.82
C VAL A 216 -18.08 17.28 -15.82
N VAL A 217 -18.43 16.47 -16.80
CA VAL A 217 -19.43 16.78 -17.82
C VAL A 217 -20.58 15.78 -17.74
N TRP A 218 -21.78 16.24 -18.05
CA TRP A 218 -22.92 15.34 -18.18
C TRP A 218 -22.70 14.37 -19.34
N LYS A 219 -22.90 13.08 -19.06
CA LYS A 219 -22.84 12.03 -20.05
C LYS A 219 -24.19 11.95 -20.74
N LEU A 220 -24.19 12.16 -22.06
CA LEU A 220 -25.39 11.98 -22.85
C LEU A 220 -25.70 10.47 -22.99
N ASP A 221 -26.89 10.06 -22.59
CA ASP A 221 -27.42 8.74 -22.93
C ASP A 221 -28.02 8.79 -24.34
N GLU A 222 -27.20 8.45 -25.33
CA GLU A 222 -27.59 8.49 -26.74
C GLU A 222 -28.77 7.55 -27.06
N GLU A 223 -28.81 6.38 -26.42
CA GLU A 223 -29.85 5.39 -26.70
C GLU A 223 -31.19 5.85 -26.13
N ARG A 224 -31.19 6.39 -24.92
CA ARG A 224 -32.38 7.01 -24.35
C ARG A 224 -32.82 8.22 -25.18
N LEU A 225 -31.89 9.08 -25.62
CA LEU A 225 -32.23 10.22 -26.47
C LEU A 225 -32.88 9.77 -27.79
N LYS A 226 -32.33 8.74 -28.45
CA LYS A 226 -32.92 8.18 -29.68
C LYS A 226 -34.34 7.66 -29.43
N GLN A 227 -34.56 6.98 -28.32
CA GLN A 227 -35.88 6.47 -27.93
C GLN A 227 -36.88 7.61 -27.67
N ASP A 228 -36.47 8.65 -26.94
CA ASP A 228 -37.33 9.80 -26.62
C ASP A 228 -37.67 10.63 -27.87
N LEU A 229 -36.82 10.61 -28.91
CA LEU A 229 -37.06 11.26 -30.20
C LEU A 229 -37.84 10.40 -31.19
N SER A 230 -37.90 9.07 -31.02
CA SER A 230 -38.58 8.18 -31.97
C SER A 230 -40.06 8.54 -32.13
N GLY A 231 -40.49 8.70 -33.40
CA GLY A 231 -41.86 9.08 -33.75
C GLY A 231 -42.25 10.53 -33.42
N LYS A 232 -41.39 11.32 -32.76
CA LYS A 232 -41.67 12.71 -32.39
C LYS A 232 -41.65 13.65 -33.58
N LEU A 233 -42.43 14.73 -33.50
CA LEU A 233 -42.37 15.83 -34.47
C LEU A 233 -41.08 16.62 -34.31
N LYS A 234 -40.56 17.15 -35.42
CA LYS A 234 -39.40 18.06 -35.42
C LYS A 234 -39.61 19.26 -34.49
N SER A 235 -40.85 19.74 -34.36
CA SER A 235 -41.22 20.83 -33.44
C SER A 235 -41.14 20.43 -31.96
N GLU A 236 -41.32 19.15 -31.61
CA GLU A 236 -41.20 18.65 -30.23
C GLU A 236 -39.74 18.44 -29.83
N THR A 237 -38.79 18.48 -30.76
CA THR A 237 -37.38 18.25 -30.44
C THR A 237 -36.86 19.22 -29.39
N VAL A 238 -37.33 20.48 -29.39
CA VAL A 238 -36.88 21.50 -28.44
C VAL A 238 -37.22 21.09 -27.00
N SER A 239 -38.43 20.58 -26.75
CA SER A 239 -38.83 20.16 -25.40
C SER A 239 -38.15 18.87 -24.96
N VAL A 240 -37.95 17.91 -25.89
CA VAL A 240 -37.20 16.68 -25.59
C VAL A 240 -35.75 17.01 -25.24
N LEU A 241 -35.06 17.84 -26.03
CA LEU A 241 -33.66 18.16 -25.77
C LEU A 241 -33.47 19.00 -24.50
N ALA A 242 -34.46 19.82 -24.13
CA ALA A 242 -34.42 20.59 -22.89
C ALA A 242 -34.38 19.71 -21.62
N SER A 243 -34.77 18.44 -21.69
CA SER A 243 -34.64 17.49 -20.56
C SER A 243 -33.26 16.84 -20.47
N TYR A 244 -32.32 17.17 -21.35
CA TYR A 244 -30.97 16.61 -21.37
C TYR A 244 -29.93 17.69 -21.07
N PRO A 245 -29.47 17.81 -19.80
CA PRO A 245 -28.47 18.80 -19.39
C PRO A 245 -27.14 18.71 -20.17
N ALA A 246 -26.83 17.55 -20.75
CA ALA A 246 -25.64 17.33 -21.58
C ALA A 246 -25.68 18.07 -22.93
N ILE A 247 -26.82 18.64 -23.33
CA ILE A 247 -27.02 19.23 -24.67
C ILE A 247 -27.14 20.74 -24.55
N GLU A 248 -26.06 21.44 -24.90
CA GLU A 248 -26.07 22.91 -24.98
C GLU A 248 -26.65 23.41 -26.31
N ARG A 249 -26.24 22.78 -27.42
CA ARG A 249 -26.72 23.10 -28.78
C ARG A 249 -26.99 21.82 -29.56
N SER A 250 -27.96 21.89 -30.46
CA SER A 250 -28.31 20.77 -31.33
C SER A 250 -28.60 21.24 -32.76
N GLN A 251 -28.32 20.37 -33.72
CA GLN A 251 -28.72 20.54 -35.11
C GLN A 251 -29.48 19.30 -35.56
N VAL A 252 -30.75 19.47 -35.93
CA VAL A 252 -31.63 18.36 -36.32
C VAL A 252 -31.81 18.32 -37.83
N ILE A 253 -31.38 17.21 -38.44
CA ILE A 253 -31.51 16.94 -39.87
C ILE A 253 -32.41 15.72 -40.05
N ILE A 254 -33.59 15.91 -40.64
CA ILE A 254 -34.50 14.83 -41.00
C ILE A 254 -34.34 14.51 -42.48
N ARG A 255 -34.17 13.24 -42.81
CA ARG A 255 -34.12 12.74 -44.18
C ARG A 255 -35.21 11.69 -44.41
N PRO A 256 -35.97 11.79 -45.52
CA PRO A 256 -35.95 12.88 -46.49
C PRO A 256 -36.54 14.19 -45.90
N PHE A 257 -36.11 15.35 -46.42
CA PHE A 257 -36.39 16.66 -45.80
C PHE A 257 -37.88 17.03 -45.73
N TRP A 258 -38.74 16.38 -46.51
CA TRP A 258 -40.19 16.59 -46.48
C TRP A 258 -40.89 15.91 -45.28
N LYS A 259 -40.23 14.99 -44.59
CA LYS A 259 -40.78 14.38 -43.37
C LYS A 259 -40.68 15.36 -42.20
N LYS A 260 -41.77 15.46 -41.43
CA LYS A 260 -41.86 16.31 -40.24
C LYS A 260 -41.62 15.57 -38.92
N THR A 261 -41.51 14.24 -38.96
CA THR A 261 -41.31 13.38 -37.80
C THR A 261 -39.99 12.64 -37.89
N PHE A 262 -39.42 12.30 -36.74
CA PHE A 262 -38.38 11.29 -36.63
C PHE A 262 -38.92 9.91 -37.01
N PRO A 263 -38.07 9.00 -37.52
CA PRO A 263 -38.46 7.60 -37.70
C PRO A 263 -38.91 6.96 -36.38
N ASP A 264 -39.92 6.08 -36.44
CA ASP A 264 -40.38 5.31 -35.26
C ASP A 264 -39.32 4.33 -34.74
N ASN A 265 -38.44 3.87 -35.63
CA ASN A 265 -37.34 2.99 -35.28
C ASN A 265 -36.11 3.82 -34.85
N ALA A 266 -35.79 3.79 -33.55
CA ALA A 266 -34.62 4.45 -32.97
C ALA A 266 -33.30 4.12 -33.69
N LYS A 267 -33.16 2.92 -34.29
CA LYS A 267 -31.95 2.54 -35.05
C LYS A 267 -31.75 3.37 -36.32
N LYS A 268 -32.77 4.07 -36.80
CA LYS A 268 -32.68 5.00 -37.94
C LYS A 268 -32.31 6.44 -37.52
N ILE A 269 -32.12 6.68 -36.22
CA ILE A 269 -31.70 7.96 -35.67
C ILE A 269 -30.21 7.86 -35.33
N SER A 270 -29.42 8.75 -35.91
CA SER A 270 -27.98 8.87 -35.63
C SER A 270 -27.72 10.12 -34.82
N VAL A 271 -26.90 9.99 -33.77
CA VAL A 271 -26.46 11.08 -32.91
C VAL A 271 -24.98 11.29 -33.18
N VAL A 272 -24.60 12.54 -33.45
CA VAL A 272 -23.20 12.94 -33.64
C VAL A 272 -22.87 13.95 -32.56
N ILE A 273 -22.04 13.55 -31.61
CA ILE A 273 -21.60 14.42 -30.52
C ILE A 273 -20.40 15.23 -31.03
N LYS A 274 -20.52 16.56 -30.96
CA LYS A 274 -19.41 17.50 -31.15
C LYS A 274 -19.13 18.15 -29.81
N GLN A 275 -17.96 17.91 -29.25
CA GLN A 275 -17.52 18.65 -28.06
C GLN A 275 -17.17 20.07 -28.48
N LEU A 276 -17.74 21.05 -27.78
CA LEU A 276 -17.27 22.43 -27.84
C LEU A 276 -15.98 22.48 -27.02
N THR A 277 -14.82 22.43 -27.68
CA THR A 277 -13.59 22.87 -27.04
C THR A 277 -13.77 24.35 -26.72
N SER A 278 -13.89 24.67 -25.44
CA SER A 278 -13.85 26.05 -24.98
C SER A 278 -12.41 26.55 -25.09
N GLU A 279 -11.97 26.90 -26.31
CA GLU A 279 -10.91 27.89 -26.45
C GLU A 279 -11.50 29.23 -26.00
N ILE A 280 -11.32 29.53 -24.72
CA ILE A 280 -11.48 30.89 -24.23
C ILE A 280 -10.21 31.62 -24.71
N GLU A 281 -10.25 32.18 -25.91
CA GLU A 281 -9.39 33.32 -26.23
C GLU A 281 -9.67 34.40 -25.17
N SER A 282 -8.71 34.61 -24.29
CA SER A 282 -8.74 35.74 -23.37
C SER A 282 -8.54 37.01 -24.19
N PRO A 283 -9.34 38.08 -23.97
CA PRO A 283 -9.10 39.38 -24.59
C PRO A 283 -7.78 40.02 -24.13
#